data_AF-A0A437JR83-F1
#
_entry.id   AF-A0A437JR83-F1
#
_cell.length_a   1.000
_cell.length_b   1.000
_cell.length_c   1.000
_cell.angle_alpha   90.00
_cell.angle_beta   90.00
_cell.angle_gamma   90.00
#
_symmetry.space_group_name_H-M   'P 1'
#
loop_
_entity.id
_entity.type
_entity.pdbx_description
1 polymer ?
#
loop_
_entity_poly.entity_id
_entity_poly.type
_entity_poly.pdbx_seq_one_letter_code
_entity_poly.pdbx_strand_id
1 'polypeptide(L)'
;MNRWMTSTMGVLAAICALSAKAGLPLLSEDAGVLGGGECELEAVAASAREGGAGAHEHALGVACGTGRDWQWGLGVARARADGPLAKGLSVGGKVLLWAPSEDAAVVLAPTLGWADDGSGWRHVGQDFNLVYSGPLAADWTLHLNLIHSRDREADARSTGWSLAAEHAGLAVGGWVLAPMGDLAGDDRAAPWWNLGLRATVVADRLWLAVSYARQIDPARARLATFSVKLAF
;
A
#
# COMPACT_ATOMS: atom_id res chain seq x y z
N MET A 1 -23.72 9.10 -22.60
CA MET A 1 -22.91 8.83 -21.40
C MET A 1 -21.45 9.00 -21.77
N ASN A 2 -20.82 10.04 -21.22
CA ASN A 2 -19.49 10.52 -21.61
C ASN A 2 -18.39 9.57 -21.13
N ARG A 3 -17.71 8.90 -22.08
CA ARG A 3 -16.47 8.13 -21.86
C ARG A 3 -15.35 8.92 -21.17
N TRP A 4 -15.45 10.24 -21.12
CA TRP A 4 -14.47 11.14 -20.49
C TRP A 4 -14.60 11.23 -18.97
N MET A 5 -15.79 10.97 -18.39
CA MET A 5 -15.97 10.98 -16.92
C MET A 5 -15.58 9.65 -16.26
N THR A 6 -15.62 8.54 -17.02
CA THR A 6 -15.20 7.22 -16.52
C THR A 6 -13.68 7.08 -16.39
N SER A 7 -12.91 7.78 -17.23
CA SER A 7 -11.43 7.72 -17.19
C SER A 7 -10.81 8.53 -16.06
N THR A 8 -11.45 9.61 -15.60
CA THR A 8 -10.96 10.40 -14.45
C THR A 8 -11.23 9.69 -13.12
N MET A 9 -12.32 8.92 -13.02
CA MET A 9 -12.65 8.15 -11.81
C MET A 9 -11.71 6.96 -11.59
N GLY A 10 -11.24 6.29 -12.64
CA GLY A 10 -10.30 5.15 -12.51
C GLY A 10 -8.95 5.56 -11.90
N VAL A 11 -8.45 6.74 -12.29
CA VAL A 11 -7.19 7.29 -11.75
C VAL A 11 -7.34 7.75 -10.30
N LEU A 12 -8.49 8.30 -9.90
CA LEU A 12 -8.75 8.67 -8.49
C LEU A 12 -8.94 7.44 -7.59
N ALA A 13 -9.62 6.39 -8.06
CA ALA A 13 -9.84 5.17 -7.29
C ALA A 13 -8.53 4.40 -7.00
N ALA A 14 -7.57 4.40 -7.95
CA ALA A 14 -6.26 3.78 -7.74
C ALA A 14 -5.38 4.52 -6.73
N ILE A 15 -5.63 5.81 -6.51
CA ILE A 15 -4.83 6.70 -5.66
C ILE A 15 -5.34 6.69 -4.21
N CYS A 16 -6.66 6.69 -3.99
CA CYS A 16 -7.21 6.61 -2.64
C CYS A 16 -6.92 5.27 -1.92
N ALA A 17 -6.51 4.22 -2.64
CA ALA A 17 -6.19 2.91 -2.08
C ALA A 17 -4.75 2.78 -1.55
N LEU A 18 -3.86 3.75 -1.81
CA LEU A 18 -2.47 3.71 -1.36
C LEU A 18 -2.29 4.22 0.08
N SER A 19 -3.19 5.10 0.53
CA SER A 19 -3.03 5.85 1.80
C SER A 19 -3.20 5.00 3.08
N ALA A 20 -3.32 3.68 2.97
CA ALA A 20 -3.45 2.78 4.11
C ALA A 20 -2.58 1.52 4.03
N LYS A 21 -1.70 1.41 3.02
CA LYS A 21 -0.74 0.31 2.93
C LYS A 21 0.54 0.74 3.65
N ALA A 22 0.84 0.08 4.76
CA ALA A 22 2.18 0.15 5.33
C ALA A 22 3.09 -0.73 4.45
N GLY A 23 4.38 -0.41 4.38
CA GLY A 23 5.34 -1.33 3.73
C GLY A 23 5.46 -1.17 2.21
N LEU A 24 5.32 0.04 1.68
CA LEU A 24 5.84 0.33 0.34
C LEU A 24 7.34 -0.02 0.29
N PRO A 25 7.86 -0.55 -0.84
CA PRO A 25 7.43 -0.33 -2.22
C PRO A 25 6.45 -1.36 -2.81
N LEU A 26 6.00 -2.35 -2.03
CA LEU A 26 5.09 -3.40 -2.50
C LEU A 26 3.64 -2.89 -2.56
N LEU A 27 2.86 -3.38 -3.54
CA LEU A 27 1.39 -3.26 -3.54
C LEU A 27 0.76 -4.22 -2.53
N SER A 28 1.47 -5.27 -2.16
CA SER A 28 1.06 -6.22 -1.12
C SER A 28 1.43 -5.68 0.26
N GLU A 29 0.60 -5.97 1.25
CA GLU A 29 0.89 -5.75 2.66
C GLU A 29 1.71 -6.92 3.23
N ASP A 30 2.51 -6.66 4.27
CA ASP A 30 3.24 -7.67 5.03
C ASP A 30 2.53 -8.01 6.36
N ALA A 31 2.85 -9.17 6.92
CA ALA A 31 2.27 -9.66 8.18
C ALA A 31 3.05 -9.22 9.42
N GLY A 32 4.01 -8.30 9.27
CA GLY A 32 4.70 -7.67 10.40
C GLY A 32 3.75 -6.82 11.22
N VAL A 33 3.82 -6.95 12.54
CA VAL A 33 3.09 -6.11 13.50
C VAL A 33 4.13 -5.46 14.41
N LEU A 34 4.06 -4.14 14.53
CA LEU A 34 4.94 -3.39 15.42
C LEU A 34 4.80 -3.85 16.88
N GLY A 35 5.94 -3.99 17.55
CA GLY A 35 6.02 -4.28 18.98
C GLY A 35 5.43 -3.17 19.83
N GLY A 36 5.16 -3.47 21.11
CA GLY A 36 4.60 -2.49 22.03
C GLY A 36 5.52 -1.28 22.23
N GLY A 37 5.05 -0.10 21.84
CA GLY A 37 5.81 1.15 21.92
C GLY A 37 6.70 1.43 20.71
N GLU A 38 6.78 0.52 19.74
CA GLU A 38 7.44 0.76 18.47
C GLU A 38 6.52 1.56 17.55
N CYS A 39 7.05 2.62 16.95
CA CYS A 39 6.32 3.42 16.00
C CYS A 39 7.09 3.57 14.68
N GLU A 40 6.34 3.77 13.60
CA GLU A 40 6.88 4.11 12.30
C GLU A 40 6.14 5.30 11.69
N LEU A 41 6.87 6.13 10.97
CA LEU A 41 6.38 7.22 10.15
C LEU A 41 6.79 6.95 8.71
N GLU A 42 5.82 6.92 7.79
CA GLU A 42 6.07 6.70 6.37
C GLU A 42 5.52 7.87 5.55
N ALA A 43 6.36 8.42 4.68
CA ALA A 43 6.00 9.44 3.72
C ALA A 43 6.12 8.89 2.30
N VAL A 44 5.14 9.20 1.45
CA VAL A 44 5.02 8.64 0.11
C VAL A 44 4.79 9.75 -0.90
N ALA A 45 5.45 9.65 -2.05
CA ALA A 45 5.12 10.39 -3.26
C ALA A 45 4.84 9.40 -4.39
N ALA A 46 3.69 9.53 -5.04
CA ALA A 46 3.29 8.66 -6.13
C ALA A 46 2.95 9.45 -7.40
N SER A 47 3.21 8.84 -8.56
CA SER A 47 2.79 9.34 -9.86
C SER A 47 2.11 8.23 -10.66
N ALA A 48 0.85 8.44 -11.01
CA ALA A 48 0.07 7.57 -11.86
C ALA A 48 -0.08 8.18 -13.27
N ARG A 49 -0.09 7.34 -14.29
CA ARG A 49 -0.37 7.73 -15.68
C ARG A 49 -1.19 6.68 -16.40
N GLU A 50 -2.21 7.12 -17.13
CA GLU A 50 -3.06 6.27 -17.97
C GLU A 50 -3.55 7.07 -19.18
N GLY A 51 -3.44 6.52 -20.39
CA GLY A 51 -4.07 7.13 -21.59
C GLY A 51 -3.68 8.58 -21.90
N GLY A 52 -2.56 9.09 -21.37
CA GLY A 52 -2.12 10.48 -21.51
C GLY A 52 -2.48 11.39 -20.32
N ALA A 53 -3.43 10.98 -19.48
CA ALA A 53 -3.73 11.63 -18.21
C ALA A 53 -2.68 11.29 -17.14
N GLY A 54 -2.49 12.20 -16.19
CA GLY A 54 -1.53 12.06 -15.11
C GLY A 54 -2.12 12.46 -13.77
N ALA A 55 -1.64 11.80 -12.72
CA ALA A 55 -2.01 12.14 -11.36
C ALA A 55 -0.84 11.97 -10.39
N HIS A 56 -0.91 12.72 -9.31
CA HIS A 56 0.10 12.75 -8.26
C HIS A 56 -0.53 12.63 -6.89
N GLU A 57 0.14 11.90 -6.00
CA GLU A 57 -0.25 11.76 -4.61
C GLU A 57 0.94 12.04 -3.69
N HIS A 58 0.66 12.68 -2.57
CA HIS A 58 1.54 12.71 -1.42
C HIS A 58 0.79 12.21 -0.19
N ALA A 59 1.36 11.23 0.51
CA ALA A 59 0.79 10.68 1.72
C ALA A 59 1.80 10.71 2.87
N LEU A 60 1.28 10.77 4.09
CA LEU A 60 2.01 10.64 5.33
C LEU A 60 1.19 9.75 6.27
N GLY A 61 1.79 8.68 6.75
CA GLY A 61 1.20 7.76 7.70
C GLY A 61 2.07 7.60 8.94
N VAL A 62 1.43 7.45 10.09
CA VAL A 62 2.08 7.02 11.34
C VAL A 62 1.40 5.76 11.83
N ALA A 63 2.16 4.79 12.28
CA ALA A 63 1.64 3.62 12.96
C ALA A 63 2.42 3.32 14.24
N CYS A 64 1.75 2.76 15.24
CA CYS A 64 2.36 2.37 16.49
C CYS A 64 1.80 1.04 16.98
N GLY A 65 2.68 0.18 17.48
CA GLY A 65 2.31 -1.03 18.18
C GLY A 65 1.85 -0.70 19.60
N THR A 66 0.67 -1.17 19.97
CA THR A 66 0.13 -1.01 21.33
C THR A 66 0.50 -2.16 22.26
N GLY A 67 1.23 -3.15 21.72
CA GLY A 67 1.47 -4.44 22.35
C GLY A 67 0.27 -5.38 22.20
N ARG A 68 0.42 -6.60 22.75
CA ARG A 68 -0.58 -7.68 22.65
C ARG A 68 -0.97 -8.02 21.22
N ASP A 69 -0.03 -7.96 20.28
CA ASP A 69 -0.25 -8.37 18.89
C ASP A 69 -1.13 -7.40 18.06
N TRP A 70 -1.21 -6.13 18.49
CA TRP A 70 -1.98 -5.06 17.83
C TRP A 70 -1.13 -3.84 17.46
N GLN A 71 -1.41 -3.29 16.28
CA GLN A 71 -0.90 -2.03 15.75
C GLN A 71 -2.05 -1.16 15.25
N TRP A 72 -1.94 0.14 15.42
CA TRP A 72 -2.85 1.14 14.87
C TRP A 72 -2.11 2.12 13.98
N GLY A 73 -2.78 2.59 12.94
CA GLY A 73 -2.24 3.56 11.98
C GLY A 73 -3.22 4.68 11.67
N LEU A 74 -2.66 5.86 11.39
CA LEU A 74 -3.35 7.04 10.90
C LEU A 74 -2.62 7.55 9.66
N GLY A 75 -3.34 7.80 8.57
CA GLY A 75 -2.79 8.32 7.34
C GLY A 75 -3.50 9.58 6.87
N VAL A 76 -2.75 10.49 6.24
CA VAL A 76 -3.29 11.62 5.50
C VAL A 76 -2.71 11.63 4.10
N ALA A 77 -3.52 12.00 3.12
CA ALA A 77 -3.09 12.05 1.73
C ALA A 77 -3.64 13.28 1.01
N ARG A 78 -2.95 13.66 -0.06
CA ARG A 78 -3.37 14.69 -1.00
C ARG A 78 -3.12 14.20 -2.41
N ALA A 79 -4.17 14.22 -3.22
CA ALA A 79 -4.15 13.71 -4.58
C ALA A 79 -4.62 14.78 -5.57
N ARG A 80 -4.02 14.80 -6.77
CA ARG A 80 -4.43 15.66 -7.87
C ARG A 80 -4.37 14.90 -9.19
N ALA A 81 -5.49 14.89 -9.92
CA ALA A 81 -5.61 14.43 -11.30
C ALA A 81 -6.40 15.49 -12.07
N ASP A 82 -5.79 16.12 -13.09
CA ASP A 82 -6.36 17.16 -13.98
C ASP A 82 -7.62 17.88 -13.43
N GLY A 83 -7.46 18.66 -12.35
CA GLY A 83 -8.61 19.20 -11.62
C GLY A 83 -8.33 19.58 -10.16
N PRO A 84 -9.37 19.66 -9.32
CA PRO A 84 -9.26 20.04 -7.92
C PRO A 84 -8.45 19.02 -7.09
N LEU A 85 -7.87 19.52 -6.01
CA LEU A 85 -7.11 18.73 -5.05
C LEU A 85 -8.08 17.93 -4.17
N ALA A 86 -7.92 16.60 -4.13
CA ALA A 86 -8.60 15.75 -3.17
C ALA A 86 -7.71 15.55 -1.93
N LYS A 87 -8.33 15.46 -0.75
CA LYS A 87 -7.66 15.10 0.51
C LYS A 87 -8.20 13.78 1.01
N GLY A 88 -7.31 12.95 1.56
CA GLY A 88 -7.63 11.68 2.18
C GLY A 88 -7.25 11.66 3.65
N LEU A 89 -8.02 10.93 4.44
CA LEU A 89 -7.75 10.54 5.82
C LEU A 89 -8.01 9.04 5.94
N SER A 90 -7.11 8.29 6.57
CA SER A 90 -7.28 6.86 6.81
C SER A 90 -6.99 6.51 8.26
N VAL A 91 -7.72 5.54 8.79
CA VAL A 91 -7.42 4.88 10.06
C VAL A 91 -7.41 3.39 9.80
N GLY A 92 -6.40 2.70 10.29
CA GLY A 92 -6.30 1.26 10.14
C GLY A 92 -5.53 0.62 11.28
N GLY A 93 -5.28 -0.67 11.16
CA GLY A 93 -4.44 -1.40 12.09
C GLY A 93 -4.03 -2.74 11.55
N LYS A 94 -3.22 -3.46 12.33
CA LYS A 94 -2.91 -4.87 12.12
C LYS A 94 -3.13 -5.61 13.43
N VAL A 95 -3.76 -6.77 13.36
CA VAL A 95 -3.86 -7.71 14.47
C VAL A 95 -3.29 -9.06 14.02
N LEU A 96 -2.31 -9.56 14.76
CA LEU A 96 -1.80 -10.92 14.52
C LEU A 96 -2.86 -11.93 14.97
N LEU A 97 -3.23 -12.81 14.03
CA LEU A 97 -4.21 -13.86 14.22
C LEU A 97 -3.53 -15.18 14.56
N TRP A 98 -2.40 -15.47 13.91
CA TRP A 98 -1.70 -16.74 14.02
C TRP A 98 -0.24 -16.63 13.57
N ALA A 99 0.69 -17.22 14.33
CA ALA A 99 2.11 -17.31 13.99
C ALA A 99 2.55 -18.79 13.98
N PRO A 100 2.58 -19.47 12.82
CA PRO A 100 3.02 -20.87 12.73
C PRO A 100 4.48 -21.10 13.12
N SER A 101 5.32 -20.08 12.99
CA SER A 101 6.74 -20.10 13.29
C SER A 101 7.24 -18.69 13.59
N GLU A 102 8.50 -18.55 14.01
CA GLU A 102 9.12 -17.23 14.24
C GLU A 102 9.15 -16.37 12.96
N ASP A 103 9.33 -17.01 11.79
CA ASP A 103 9.45 -16.31 10.50
C ASP A 103 8.13 -16.25 9.70
N ALA A 104 6.99 -16.66 10.29
CA ALA A 104 5.73 -16.69 9.56
C ALA A 104 4.54 -16.26 10.41
N ALA A 105 3.67 -15.44 9.81
CA ALA A 105 2.54 -14.83 10.48
C ALA A 105 1.34 -14.67 9.55
N VAL A 106 0.16 -14.69 10.14
CA VAL A 106 -1.11 -14.30 9.53
C VAL A 106 -1.71 -13.18 10.36
N VAL A 107 -1.99 -12.05 9.71
CA VAL A 107 -2.61 -10.87 10.33
C VAL A 107 -3.90 -10.49 9.61
N LEU A 108 -4.79 -9.81 10.32
CA LEU A 108 -5.88 -9.05 9.72
C LEU A 108 -5.54 -7.57 9.78
N ALA A 109 -5.61 -6.90 8.65
CA ALA A 109 -5.38 -5.47 8.51
C ALA A 109 -6.65 -4.75 8.05
N PRO A 110 -7.50 -4.26 8.98
CA PRO A 110 -8.67 -3.46 8.64
C PRO A 110 -8.29 -1.99 8.42
N THR A 111 -8.98 -1.35 7.48
CA THR A 111 -8.80 0.07 7.16
C THR A 111 -10.15 0.75 6.94
N LEU A 112 -10.24 2.01 7.36
CA LEU A 112 -11.32 2.95 7.05
C LEU A 112 -10.76 4.19 6.37
N GLY A 113 -11.44 4.69 5.34
CA GLY A 113 -11.01 5.86 4.56
C GLY A 113 -12.08 6.95 4.44
N TRP A 114 -11.66 8.19 4.55
CA TRP A 114 -12.45 9.40 4.31
C TRP A 114 -11.80 10.27 3.25
N ALA A 115 -12.62 10.99 2.48
CA ALA A 115 -12.15 11.95 1.50
C ALA A 115 -12.89 13.29 1.61
N ASP A 116 -12.20 14.36 1.21
CA ASP A 116 -12.74 15.70 1.00
C ASP A 116 -12.33 16.20 -0.40
N ASP A 117 -13.32 16.46 -1.24
CA ASP A 117 -13.18 16.98 -2.60
C ASP A 117 -13.59 18.47 -2.71
N GLY A 118 -13.77 19.15 -1.58
CA GLY A 118 -14.27 20.51 -1.49
C GLY A 118 -15.73 20.60 -1.03
N SER A 119 -16.45 19.47 -0.94
CA SER A 119 -17.80 19.41 -0.37
C SER A 119 -17.84 19.03 1.12
N GLY A 120 -16.68 18.73 1.72
CA GLY A 120 -16.55 18.29 3.11
C GLY A 120 -16.15 16.81 3.21
N TRP A 121 -15.81 16.40 4.44
CA TRP A 121 -15.35 15.03 4.71
C TRP A 121 -16.50 14.03 4.66
N ARG A 122 -16.30 12.94 3.91
CA ARG A 122 -17.22 11.81 3.82
C ARG A 122 -16.48 10.49 3.96
N HIS A 123 -17.12 9.50 4.56
CA HIS A 123 -16.63 8.12 4.60
C HIS A 123 -16.74 7.53 3.19
N VAL A 124 -15.60 7.17 2.59
CA VAL A 124 -15.53 6.70 1.20
C VAL A 124 -15.29 5.22 1.09
N GLY A 125 -14.67 4.58 2.08
CA GLY A 125 -14.36 3.17 1.94
C GLY A 125 -13.89 2.47 3.21
N GLN A 126 -13.88 1.15 3.11
CA GLN A 126 -13.37 0.25 4.15
C GLN A 126 -12.83 -1.02 3.51
N ASP A 127 -11.74 -1.52 4.07
CA ASP A 127 -11.04 -2.72 3.62
C ASP A 127 -10.81 -3.67 4.78
N PHE A 128 -10.84 -4.97 4.47
CA PHE A 128 -10.37 -6.03 5.35
C PHE A 128 -9.35 -6.86 4.57
N ASN A 129 -8.08 -6.79 4.96
CA ASN A 129 -7.00 -7.53 4.32
C ASN A 129 -6.50 -8.64 5.22
N LEU A 130 -6.66 -9.90 4.81
CA LEU A 130 -6.02 -11.03 5.44
C LEU A 130 -4.64 -11.23 4.79
N VAL A 131 -3.59 -11.11 5.59
CA VAL A 131 -2.22 -11.11 5.10
C VAL A 131 -1.46 -12.27 5.73
N TYR A 132 -0.79 -13.05 4.89
CA TYR A 132 0.21 -14.02 5.30
C TYR A 132 1.60 -13.51 4.90
N SER A 133 2.59 -13.73 5.74
CA SER A 133 4.00 -13.64 5.36
C SER A 133 4.77 -14.82 5.92
N GLY A 134 5.73 -15.33 5.15
CA GLY A 134 6.56 -16.45 5.59
C GLY A 134 7.71 -16.74 4.62
N PRO A 135 8.63 -17.65 4.98
CA PRO A 135 9.79 -17.96 4.15
C PRO A 135 9.37 -18.60 2.82
N LEU A 136 9.93 -18.11 1.72
CA LEU A 136 9.85 -18.71 0.38
C LEU A 136 11.11 -19.54 0.06
N ALA A 137 12.27 -18.97 0.39
CA ALA A 137 13.59 -19.55 0.26
C ALA A 137 14.52 -18.87 1.29
N ALA A 138 15.80 -19.28 1.39
CA ALA A 138 16.71 -18.83 2.45
C ALA A 138 16.73 -17.30 2.66
N ASP A 139 16.79 -16.53 1.57
CA ASP A 139 16.85 -15.06 1.62
C ASP A 139 15.58 -14.40 1.08
N TRP A 140 14.47 -15.13 0.97
CA TRP A 140 13.24 -14.62 0.37
C TRP A 140 12.02 -14.84 1.26
N THR A 141 11.23 -13.79 1.44
CA THR A 141 9.93 -13.81 2.12
C THR A 141 8.81 -13.75 1.08
N LEU A 142 7.81 -14.59 1.24
CA LEU A 142 6.55 -14.59 0.50
C LEU A 142 5.52 -13.77 1.26
N HIS A 143 4.76 -12.93 0.57
CA HIS A 143 3.57 -12.29 1.12
C HIS A 143 2.34 -12.65 0.28
N LEU A 144 1.25 -13.05 0.94
CA LEU A 144 -0.03 -13.36 0.30
C LEU A 144 -1.11 -12.51 0.95
N ASN A 145 -1.95 -11.87 0.15
CA ASN A 145 -3.02 -11.01 0.64
C ASN A 145 -4.35 -11.47 0.04
N LEU A 146 -5.41 -11.42 0.84
CA LEU A 146 -6.79 -11.53 0.41
C LEU A 146 -7.57 -10.34 0.98
N ILE A 147 -8.04 -9.47 0.10
CA ILE A 147 -8.63 -8.20 0.46
C ILE A 147 -10.11 -8.23 0.13
N HIS A 148 -10.97 -7.76 1.04
CA HIS A 148 -12.34 -7.42 0.71
C HIS A 148 -12.57 -5.93 0.93
N SER A 149 -13.04 -5.25 -0.10
CA SER A 149 -13.18 -3.79 -0.15
C SER A 149 -14.62 -3.38 -0.39
N ARG A 150 -15.05 -2.30 0.27
CA ARG A 150 -16.33 -1.64 0.03
C ARG A 150 -16.07 -0.17 -0.27
N ASP A 151 -16.32 0.21 -1.51
CA ASP A 151 -16.37 1.60 -1.95
C ASP A 151 -17.80 2.12 -1.76
N ARG A 152 -17.95 3.20 -0.98
CA ARG A 152 -19.25 3.81 -0.71
C ARG A 152 -19.68 4.82 -1.75
N GLU A 153 -18.73 5.46 -2.44
CA GLU A 153 -19.02 6.44 -3.48
C GLU A 153 -19.46 5.75 -4.77
N ALA A 154 -18.80 4.65 -5.14
CA ALA A 154 -19.17 3.82 -6.28
C ALA A 154 -20.27 2.79 -5.96
N ASP A 155 -20.71 2.70 -4.70
CA ASP A 155 -21.60 1.64 -4.18
C ASP A 155 -21.13 0.21 -4.56
N ALA A 156 -19.82 0.01 -4.59
CA ALA A 156 -19.21 -1.19 -5.12
C ALA A 156 -18.57 -2.06 -4.03
N ARG A 157 -18.38 -3.34 -4.34
CA ARG A 157 -17.58 -4.27 -3.54
C ARG A 157 -16.65 -5.03 -4.47
N SER A 158 -15.43 -5.25 -4.01
CA SER A 158 -14.44 -6.06 -4.70
C SER A 158 -13.75 -7.02 -3.73
N THR A 159 -13.24 -8.10 -4.28
CA THR A 159 -12.35 -9.01 -3.58
C THR A 159 -11.02 -9.03 -4.32
N GLY A 160 -10.01 -8.45 -3.68
CA GLY A 160 -8.65 -8.36 -4.17
C GLY A 160 -7.78 -9.51 -3.68
N TRP A 161 -6.67 -9.72 -4.38
CA TRP A 161 -5.61 -10.63 -3.99
C TRP A 161 -4.25 -10.02 -4.36
N SER A 162 -3.21 -10.42 -3.65
CA SER A 162 -1.85 -10.15 -4.10
C SER A 162 -0.86 -11.20 -3.63
N LEU A 163 0.24 -11.29 -4.36
CA LEU A 163 1.36 -12.19 -4.17
C LEU A 163 2.63 -11.37 -4.32
N ALA A 164 3.46 -11.30 -3.28
CA ALA A 164 4.75 -10.63 -3.33
C ALA A 164 5.89 -11.53 -2.88
N ALA A 165 7.08 -11.24 -3.38
CA ALA A 165 8.33 -11.79 -2.90
C ALA A 165 9.30 -10.65 -2.58
N GLU A 166 9.94 -10.73 -1.42
CA GLU A 166 10.92 -9.78 -0.92
C GLU A 166 12.23 -10.50 -0.61
N HIS A 167 13.36 -9.97 -1.09
CA HIS A 167 14.67 -10.46 -0.69
C HIS A 167 15.10 -9.80 0.62
N ALA A 168 15.75 -10.54 1.53
CA ALA A 168 16.25 -10.08 2.83
C ALA A 168 17.32 -8.97 2.78
N GLY A 169 17.71 -8.53 1.57
CA GLY A 169 18.74 -7.52 1.37
C GLY A 169 20.06 -8.05 0.81
N LEU A 170 20.71 -7.22 0.01
CA LEU A 170 22.03 -7.43 -0.57
C LEU A 170 22.95 -6.29 -0.12
N ALA A 171 24.11 -6.62 0.43
CA ALA A 171 25.09 -5.61 0.87
C ALA A 171 25.81 -5.01 -0.35
N VAL A 172 25.60 -3.72 -0.62
CA VAL A 172 26.20 -2.99 -1.75
C VAL A 172 26.68 -1.62 -1.30
N GLY A 173 27.99 -1.39 -1.32
CA GLY A 173 28.57 -0.06 -1.11
C GLY A 173 28.24 0.59 0.24
N GLY A 174 28.04 -0.20 1.30
CA GLY A 174 27.67 0.29 2.64
C GLY A 174 26.16 0.38 2.90
N TRP A 175 25.33 -0.01 1.92
CA TRP A 175 23.87 -0.06 2.02
C TRP A 175 23.40 -1.51 1.98
N VAL A 176 22.20 -1.77 2.50
CA VAL A 176 21.49 -3.03 2.29
C VAL A 176 20.32 -2.76 1.34
N LEU A 177 20.34 -3.42 0.18
CA LEU A 177 19.33 -3.27 -0.87
C LEU A 177 18.44 -4.50 -0.95
N ALA A 178 17.15 -4.35 -0.66
CA ALA A 178 16.14 -5.41 -0.73
C ALA A 178 15.32 -5.25 -2.02
N PRO A 179 15.63 -6.02 -3.09
CA PRO A 179 14.77 -6.10 -4.27
C PRO A 179 13.49 -6.86 -3.95
N MET A 180 12.39 -6.43 -4.57
CA MET A 180 11.05 -6.94 -4.32
C MET A 180 10.23 -6.96 -5.62
N GLY A 181 9.21 -7.81 -5.68
CA GLY A 181 8.22 -7.77 -6.75
C GLY A 181 6.90 -8.37 -6.33
N ASP A 182 5.82 -7.92 -6.96
CA ASP A 182 4.48 -8.44 -6.68
C ASP A 182 3.57 -8.47 -7.91
N LEU A 183 2.52 -9.28 -7.77
CA LEU A 183 1.32 -9.29 -8.60
C LEU A 183 0.13 -8.99 -7.70
N ALA A 184 -0.74 -8.08 -8.13
CA ALA A 184 -1.95 -7.73 -7.39
C ALA A 184 -3.13 -7.56 -8.34
N GLY A 185 -4.32 -7.98 -7.96
CA GLY A 185 -5.53 -7.83 -8.77
C GLY A 185 -6.80 -7.95 -7.95
N ASP A 186 -7.95 -7.82 -8.60
CA ASP A 186 -9.26 -8.05 -8.00
C ASP A 186 -10.23 -8.70 -9.01
N ASP A 187 -11.48 -8.90 -8.58
CA ASP A 187 -12.55 -9.49 -9.38
C ASP A 187 -13.16 -8.53 -10.43
N ARG A 188 -12.66 -7.28 -10.53
CA ARG A 188 -13.26 -6.20 -11.33
C ARG A 188 -12.32 -5.60 -12.37
N ALA A 189 -11.01 -5.72 -12.20
CA ALA A 189 -10.01 -5.06 -13.01
C ALA A 189 -8.86 -6.00 -13.42
N ALA A 190 -8.13 -5.59 -14.45
CA ALA A 190 -6.91 -6.29 -14.86
C ALA A 190 -5.83 -6.18 -13.75
N PRO A 191 -5.07 -7.26 -13.51
CA PRO A 191 -4.03 -7.27 -12.48
C PRO A 191 -2.87 -6.34 -12.83
N TRP A 192 -2.09 -6.01 -11.82
CA TRP A 192 -0.85 -5.26 -11.88
C TRP A 192 0.32 -6.16 -11.59
N TRP A 193 1.46 -5.84 -12.20
CA TRP A 193 2.76 -6.25 -11.68
C TRP A 193 3.49 -5.03 -11.14
N ASN A 194 4.35 -5.24 -10.15
CA ASN A 194 5.17 -4.21 -9.52
C ASN A 194 6.59 -4.74 -9.29
N LEU A 195 7.56 -3.85 -9.44
CA LEU A 195 8.94 -4.07 -9.03
C LEU A 195 9.36 -2.97 -8.07
N GLY A 196 9.92 -3.37 -6.94
CA GLY A 196 10.34 -2.48 -5.87
C GLY A 196 11.80 -2.67 -5.50
N LEU A 197 12.40 -1.61 -4.95
CA LEU A 197 13.70 -1.66 -4.32
C LEU A 197 13.65 -0.83 -3.04
N ARG A 198 13.99 -1.45 -1.91
CA ARG A 198 14.16 -0.77 -0.62
C ARG A 198 15.64 -0.72 -0.24
N ALA A 199 16.09 0.43 0.21
CA ALA A 199 17.44 0.67 0.70
C ALA A 199 17.40 1.00 2.20
N THR A 200 18.10 0.22 3.02
CA THR A 200 18.34 0.52 4.43
C THR A 200 19.48 1.53 4.53
N VAL A 201 19.16 2.75 4.97
CA VAL A 201 20.11 3.86 5.12
C VAL A 201 20.70 3.89 6.52
N VAL A 202 19.84 3.69 7.52
CA VAL A 202 20.23 3.50 8.92
C VAL A 202 19.55 2.22 9.38
N ALA A 203 20.35 1.26 9.83
CA ALA A 203 19.86 -0.03 10.33
C ALA A 203 18.70 0.18 11.29
N ASP A 204 17.60 -0.54 11.04
CA ASP A 204 16.39 -0.59 11.87
C ASP A 204 15.72 0.77 12.13
N ARG A 205 16.07 1.82 11.38
CA ARG A 205 15.52 3.16 11.59
C ARG A 205 15.10 3.88 10.33
N LEU A 206 15.90 3.86 9.27
CA LEU A 206 15.63 4.69 8.10
C LEU A 206 15.74 3.87 6.82
N TRP A 207 14.64 3.85 6.08
CA TRP A 207 14.56 3.21 4.78
C TRP A 207 14.08 4.19 3.71
N LEU A 208 14.62 4.01 2.51
CA LEU A 208 14.15 4.65 1.29
C LEU A 208 13.66 3.56 0.34
N ALA A 209 12.56 3.78 -0.36
CA ALA A 209 12.08 2.83 -1.35
C ALA A 209 11.62 3.50 -2.62
N VAL A 210 11.73 2.76 -3.72
CA VAL A 210 11.15 3.13 -5.02
C VAL A 210 10.41 1.94 -5.60
N SER A 211 9.33 2.20 -6.33
CA SER A 211 8.62 1.16 -7.07
C SER A 211 8.15 1.62 -8.44
N TYR A 212 7.97 0.66 -9.33
CA TYR A 212 7.29 0.84 -10.60
C TYR A 212 6.31 -0.31 -10.82
N ALA A 213 5.04 0.05 -10.97
CA ALA A 213 3.97 -0.88 -11.26
C ALA A 213 3.30 -0.57 -12.60
N ARG A 214 2.74 -1.61 -13.23
CA ARG A 214 2.00 -1.49 -14.48
C ARG A 214 0.86 -2.50 -14.55
N GLN A 215 -0.27 -2.04 -15.03
CA GLN A 215 -1.44 -2.89 -15.26
C GLN A 215 -1.24 -3.77 -16.51
N ILE A 216 -1.69 -5.02 -16.40
CA ILE A 216 -1.70 -6.02 -17.46
C ILE A 216 -2.97 -5.82 -18.30
N ASP A 217 -3.08 -4.65 -18.92
CA ASP A 217 -4.21 -4.19 -19.74
C ASP A 217 -3.71 -3.42 -20.98
N PRO A 218 -4.40 -3.47 -22.13
CA PRO A 218 -4.22 -2.53 -23.25
C PRO A 218 -4.04 -1.04 -22.91
N ALA A 219 -4.72 -0.50 -21.90
CA ALA A 219 -4.64 0.88 -21.43
C ALA A 219 -3.29 1.21 -20.75
N ARG A 220 -2.58 0.16 -20.27
CA ARG A 220 -1.21 0.22 -19.74
C ARG A 220 -1.00 1.30 -18.69
N ALA A 221 -1.96 1.44 -17.76
CA ALA A 221 -1.81 2.28 -16.60
C ALA A 221 -0.50 1.95 -15.87
N ARG A 222 0.21 2.98 -15.40
CA ARG A 222 1.50 2.85 -14.71
C ARG A 222 1.52 3.70 -13.46
N LEU A 223 2.24 3.22 -12.46
CA LEU A 223 2.43 3.86 -11.17
C LEU A 223 3.91 3.84 -10.82
N ALA A 224 4.44 4.98 -10.41
CA ALA A 224 5.77 5.07 -9.81
C ALA A 224 5.63 5.62 -8.39
N THR A 225 6.35 5.02 -7.45
CA THR A 225 6.34 5.48 -6.05
C THR A 225 7.75 5.74 -5.55
N PHE A 226 7.86 6.66 -4.61
CA PHE A 226 9.00 6.86 -3.75
C PHE A 226 8.49 6.97 -2.32
N SER A 227 9.11 6.24 -1.39
CA SER A 227 8.77 6.34 0.02
C SER A 227 10.00 6.51 0.91
N VAL A 228 9.77 7.13 2.06
CA VAL A 228 10.72 7.26 3.16
C VAL A 228 10.03 6.75 4.41
N LYS A 229 10.68 5.82 5.10
CA LYS A 229 10.18 5.24 6.35
C LYS A 229 11.16 5.46 7.48
N LEU A 230 10.65 5.92 8.62
CA LEU A 230 11.39 6.18 9.85
C LEU A 230 10.77 5.40 11.02
N ALA A 231 11.54 4.53 11.68
CA ALA A 231 11.14 3.88 12.93
C ALA A 231 11.72 4.60 14.16
N PHE A 232 10.95 4.67 15.26
CA PHE A 232 11.32 5.35 16.50
C PHE A 232 10.63 4.78 17.74
#